data_AF-A0A518FJL6-F1
#
_entry.id   AF-A0A518FJL6-F1
#
_cell.length_a   1.000
_cell.length_b   1.000
_cell.length_c   1.000
_cell.angle_alpha   90.00
_cell.angle_beta   90.00
_cell.angle_gamma   90.00
#
_symmetry.space_group_name_H-M   'P 1'
#
loop_
_entity.id
_entity.type
_entity.pdbx_description
1 polymer ?
#
loop_
_entity_poly.entity_id
_entity_poly.type
_entity_poly.pdbx_seq_one_letter_code
_entity_poly.pdbx_strand_id
1 'polypeptide(L)'
;MYSLNAVVKNKAGTLSEQVIMMSDELPSKKELAKLPRFSIAVYALRCAMRVQPLLTLCMKPTTEYKKTVVKLNNIYRFLIYDANATDIGGNAVAAAALDSAAATARAANDVTGIAAANVAAIAAAATINAYNGVDAANIASGTAADAETITAAAIIAADTITAADADTITAAARADYVGLLELDTEVTDASEFGPLGVLWHGSPPDWYIEVKERYEEIIAEWELEVGQGESKEGNLSGSANIKFSTSGDLSGIEQSRYEITIQVPVGEDDETAIKNATKLVTYIDELHKAKGGSGVKIDLLEIFESSDVLVPSSPEGS
;
A
#
# COMPACT_ATOMS: atom_id res chain seq x y z
N MET A 1 4.01 16.24 38.69
CA MET A 1 4.38 17.41 39.52
C MET A 1 5.89 17.31 39.81
N TYR A 2 6.61 18.44 39.81
CA TYR A 2 8.07 18.68 39.65
C TYR A 2 8.56 18.82 38.19
N SER A 3 9.39 19.79 37.78
CA SER A 3 9.76 21.10 38.35
C SER A 3 10.66 21.89 37.38
N LEU A 4 10.43 23.20 37.29
CA LEU A 4 11.34 24.35 37.11
C LEU A 4 12.42 24.39 36.00
N ASN A 5 12.19 25.32 35.07
CA ASN A 5 13.06 26.44 34.65
C ASN A 5 14.55 26.42 35.03
N ALA A 6 15.40 26.45 34.00
CA ALA A 6 16.66 27.21 34.05
C ALA A 6 16.64 28.25 32.92
N VAL A 7 16.35 29.50 33.30
CA VAL A 7 16.69 30.68 32.52
C VAL A 7 18.21 30.84 32.56
N VAL A 8 18.89 30.63 31.45
CA VAL A 8 20.24 31.15 31.23
C VAL A 8 20.16 32.15 30.09
N LYS A 9 20.08 33.44 30.45
CA LYS A 9 20.45 34.52 29.54
C LYS A 9 21.96 34.41 29.33
N ASN A 10 22.39 34.07 28.12
CA ASN A 10 23.72 34.46 27.66
C ASN A 10 23.62 35.26 26.36
N LYS A 11 24.29 36.41 26.41
CA LYS A 11 24.38 37.47 25.42
C LYS A 11 25.42 37.07 24.37
N ALA A 12 25.09 37.34 23.10
CA ALA A 12 25.99 37.45 21.95
C ALA A 12 26.60 36.15 21.38
N GLY A 13 26.13 35.82 20.17
CA GLY A 13 26.92 35.20 19.09
C GLY A 13 27.20 33.72 19.23
N THR A 14 26.45 32.87 18.51
CA THR A 14 26.88 32.16 17.28
C THR A 14 25.68 31.33 16.78
N LEU A 15 25.30 31.50 15.51
CA LEU A 15 24.18 30.82 14.84
C LEU A 15 24.59 29.42 14.32
N SER A 16 25.01 28.49 15.19
CA SER A 16 25.52 27.19 14.70
C SER A 16 25.22 25.95 15.53
N GLU A 17 24.24 25.99 16.42
CA GLU A 17 23.80 24.79 17.16
C GLU A 17 22.34 24.96 17.57
N GLN A 18 21.46 25.13 16.57
CA GLN A 18 20.10 24.61 16.74
C GLN A 18 20.24 23.09 16.71
N VAL A 19 20.59 22.54 17.87
CA VAL A 19 20.11 21.23 18.25
C VAL A 19 18.61 21.29 17.96
N ILE A 20 18.20 20.66 16.86
CA ILE A 20 16.84 20.21 16.69
C ILE A 20 16.63 19.35 17.93
N MET A 21 16.10 19.95 19.00
CA MET A 21 15.44 19.20 20.04
C MET A 21 14.29 18.55 19.28
N MET A 22 14.56 17.35 18.73
CA MET A 22 13.56 16.54 18.07
C MET A 22 12.53 16.31 19.17
N SER A 23 11.47 17.11 19.18
CA SER A 23 10.36 16.80 20.05
C SER A 23 9.83 15.45 19.56
N ASP A 24 9.50 14.57 20.52
CA ASP A 24 8.78 13.32 20.27
C ASP A 24 7.33 13.59 19.84
N GLU A 25 7.10 14.69 19.13
CA GLU A 25 5.81 15.15 18.66
C GLU A 25 5.75 14.96 17.15
N LEU A 26 4.53 14.66 16.69
CA LEU A 26 4.24 14.55 15.27
C LEU A 26 4.53 15.88 14.55
N PRO A 27 5.01 15.84 13.30
CA PRO A 27 5.21 17.04 12.49
C PRO A 27 3.91 17.85 12.40
N SER A 28 3.99 19.13 12.75
CA SER A 28 2.88 20.07 12.61
C SER A 28 2.56 20.34 11.14
N LYS A 29 1.35 20.87 10.87
CA LYS A 29 0.97 21.37 9.53
C LYS A 29 2.04 22.29 8.91
N LYS A 30 2.63 23.18 9.70
CA LYS A 30 3.65 24.13 9.22
C LYS A 30 4.97 23.45 8.89
N GLU A 31 5.28 22.34 9.56
CA GLU A 31 6.45 21.52 9.27
C GLU A 31 6.22 20.71 7.99
N LEU A 32 5.10 19.98 7.89
CA LEU A 32 4.77 19.22 6.68
C LEU A 32 4.70 20.10 5.42
N ALA A 33 4.22 21.34 5.53
CA ALA A 33 4.17 22.28 4.40
C ALA A 33 5.54 22.70 3.84
N LYS A 34 6.65 22.35 4.52
CA LYS A 34 8.02 22.55 4.01
C LYS A 34 8.44 21.46 3.02
N LEU A 35 7.75 20.32 3.03
CA LEU A 35 8.04 19.22 2.11
C LEU A 35 7.44 19.50 0.72
N PRO A 36 8.04 18.95 -0.35
CA PRO A 36 7.39 18.83 -1.65
C PRO A 36 6.05 18.09 -1.57
N ARG A 37 5.15 18.36 -2.53
CA ARG A 37 3.77 17.84 -2.51
C ARG A 37 3.71 16.31 -2.51
N PHE A 38 4.54 15.63 -3.31
CA PHE A 38 4.55 14.17 -3.35
C PHE A 38 5.27 13.59 -2.13
N SER A 39 6.23 14.29 -1.56
CA SER A 39 6.82 13.91 -0.27
C SER A 39 5.77 13.94 0.86
N ILE A 40 4.83 14.89 0.85
CA ILE A 40 3.69 14.87 1.81
C ILE A 40 2.78 13.66 1.56
N ALA A 41 2.53 13.28 0.30
CA ALA A 41 1.76 12.09 -0.03
C ALA A 41 2.48 10.79 0.42
N VAL A 42 3.80 10.69 0.21
CA VAL A 42 4.63 9.57 0.71
C VAL A 42 4.57 9.48 2.24
N TYR A 43 4.70 10.60 2.94
CA TYR A 43 4.52 10.65 4.39
C TYR A 43 3.15 10.08 4.81
N ALA A 44 2.08 10.52 4.15
CA ALA A 44 0.72 10.07 4.45
C ALA A 44 0.51 8.57 4.14
N LEU A 45 1.07 8.07 3.03
CA LEU A 45 1.01 6.65 2.65
C LEU A 45 1.71 5.76 3.69
N ARG A 46 2.91 6.12 4.14
CA ARG A 46 3.63 5.36 5.18
C ARG A 46 2.90 5.36 6.51
N CYS A 47 2.31 6.49 6.85
CA CYS A 47 1.38 6.65 7.95
C CYS A 47 0.19 5.67 7.86
N ALA A 48 -0.45 5.53 6.69
CA ALA A 48 -1.50 4.55 6.46
C ALA A 48 -1.00 3.09 6.52
N MET A 49 0.19 2.79 5.99
CA MET A 49 0.80 1.44 6.05
C MET A 49 1.01 0.94 7.48
N ARG A 50 1.26 1.82 8.45
CA ARG A 50 1.43 1.45 9.87
C ARG A 50 0.13 0.99 10.52
N VAL A 51 -1.02 1.48 10.06
CA VAL A 51 -2.34 1.15 10.63
C VAL A 51 -3.17 0.21 9.75
N GLN A 52 -2.76 -0.03 8.51
CA GLN A 52 -3.44 -0.92 7.57
C GLN A 52 -3.70 -2.32 8.15
N PRO A 53 -2.77 -2.97 8.89
CA PRO A 53 -3.03 -4.28 9.47
C PRO A 53 -4.26 -4.32 10.40
N LEU A 54 -4.62 -3.19 11.02
CA LEU A 54 -5.73 -3.11 11.94
C LEU A 54 -7.10 -3.33 11.27
N LEU A 55 -7.18 -3.20 9.94
CA LEU A 55 -8.40 -3.47 9.17
C LEU A 55 -8.84 -4.94 9.24
N THR A 56 -7.97 -5.87 9.61
CA THR A 56 -8.37 -7.29 9.76
C THR A 56 -8.77 -7.65 11.19
N LEU A 57 -8.69 -6.71 12.14
CA LEU A 57 -9.12 -6.93 13.52
C LEU A 57 -10.63 -6.82 13.74
N CYS A 58 -11.41 -6.47 12.71
CA CYS A 58 -12.87 -6.47 12.79
C CYS A 58 -13.38 -7.87 13.16
N MET A 59 -13.91 -8.04 14.39
CA MET A 59 -14.30 -9.36 14.91
C MET A 59 -15.42 -10.04 14.12
N LYS A 60 -16.27 -9.24 13.45
CA LYS A 60 -17.43 -9.73 12.69
C LYS A 60 -17.51 -8.98 11.36
N PRO A 61 -16.58 -9.25 10.42
CA PRO A 61 -16.51 -8.53 9.17
C PRO A 61 -17.70 -8.94 8.29
N THR A 62 -18.48 -7.94 7.85
CA THR A 62 -19.54 -8.18 6.86
C THR A 62 -18.94 -8.46 5.49
N THR A 63 -19.70 -9.08 4.57
CA THR A 63 -19.23 -9.29 3.18
C THR A 63 -18.83 -7.98 2.50
N GLU A 64 -19.59 -6.90 2.72
CA GLU A 64 -19.28 -5.57 2.18
C GLU A 64 -17.98 -5.00 2.77
N TYR A 65 -17.75 -5.22 4.06
CA TYR A 65 -16.48 -4.84 4.70
C TYR A 65 -15.30 -5.57 4.08
N LYS A 66 -15.38 -6.90 3.94
CA LYS A 66 -14.31 -7.70 3.30
C LYS A 66 -14.01 -7.20 1.88
N LYS A 67 -15.05 -6.98 1.06
CA LYS A 67 -14.92 -6.45 -0.31
C LYS A 67 -14.18 -5.12 -0.35
N THR A 68 -14.59 -4.18 0.51
CA THR A 68 -14.02 -2.83 0.53
C THR A 68 -12.58 -2.82 1.05
N VAL A 69 -12.25 -3.65 2.05
CA VAL A 69 -10.87 -3.82 2.55
C VAL A 69 -9.96 -4.47 1.50
N VAL A 70 -10.39 -5.54 0.82
CA VAL A 70 -9.62 -6.18 -0.26
C VAL A 70 -9.37 -5.18 -1.40
N LYS A 71 -10.40 -4.45 -1.81
CA LYS A 71 -10.26 -3.41 -2.83
C LYS A 71 -9.27 -2.33 -2.40
N LEU A 72 -9.37 -1.86 -1.16
CA LEU A 72 -8.45 -0.88 -0.59
C LEU A 72 -7.00 -1.40 -0.58
N ASN A 73 -6.76 -2.64 -0.13
CA ASN A 73 -5.45 -3.28 -0.12
C ASN A 73 -4.79 -3.29 -1.51
N ASN A 74 -5.54 -3.73 -2.53
CA ASN A 74 -5.04 -3.81 -3.90
C ASN A 74 -4.68 -2.43 -4.47
N ILE A 75 -5.51 -1.43 -4.19
CA ILE A 75 -5.25 -0.05 -4.61
C ILE A 75 -4.02 0.52 -3.87
N TYR A 76 -3.88 0.23 -2.58
CA TYR A 76 -2.75 0.69 -1.77
C TYR A 76 -1.42 0.13 -2.26
N ARG A 77 -1.39 -1.16 -2.62
CA ARG A 77 -0.20 -1.75 -3.25
C ARG A 77 0.20 -0.96 -4.49
N PHE A 78 -0.74 -0.55 -5.33
CA PHE A 78 -0.43 0.29 -6.48
C PHE A 78 0.18 1.65 -6.05
N LEU A 79 -0.46 2.36 -5.10
CA LEU A 79 0.00 3.67 -4.65
C LEU A 79 1.37 3.64 -3.96
N ILE A 80 1.72 2.54 -3.30
CA ILE A 80 3.00 2.38 -2.59
C ILE A 80 4.17 2.19 -3.57
N TYR A 81 3.96 1.42 -4.64
CA TYR A 81 5.03 1.01 -5.57
C TYR A 81 5.11 1.84 -6.85
N ASP A 82 4.00 2.42 -7.32
CA ASP A 82 3.89 2.95 -8.69
C ASP A 82 3.37 4.39 -8.76
N ALA A 83 4.06 5.30 -8.06
CA ALA A 83 3.85 6.72 -8.25
C ALA A 83 4.67 7.32 -9.41
N ASN A 84 5.34 6.47 -10.21
CA ASN A 84 5.91 6.81 -11.51
C ASN A 84 4.89 6.71 -12.67
N ALA A 85 3.66 6.26 -12.40
CA ALA A 85 2.56 6.29 -13.36
C ALA A 85 2.31 7.73 -13.82
N THR A 86 2.76 8.04 -15.03
CA THR A 86 2.52 9.27 -15.78
C THR A 86 1.11 9.84 -15.51
N ASP A 87 1.04 10.94 -14.76
CA ASP A 87 -0.06 11.86 -14.32
C ASP A 87 -1.55 11.45 -14.34
N ILE A 88 -2.01 10.56 -15.22
CA ILE A 88 -3.43 10.21 -15.39
C ILE A 88 -3.82 8.97 -14.57
N GLY A 89 -2.90 8.01 -14.41
CA GLY A 89 -3.17 6.75 -13.69
C GLY A 89 -3.26 6.94 -12.18
N GLY A 90 -2.27 7.61 -11.58
CA GLY A 90 -2.17 7.74 -10.12
C GLY A 90 -3.33 8.51 -9.48
N ASN A 91 -3.86 9.54 -10.15
CA ASN A 91 -5.01 10.30 -9.65
C ASN A 91 -6.29 9.45 -9.58
N ALA A 92 -6.59 8.71 -10.65
CA ALA A 92 -7.76 7.82 -10.70
C ALA A 92 -7.66 6.69 -9.66
N VAL A 93 -6.46 6.12 -9.48
CA VAL A 93 -6.20 5.11 -8.45
C VAL A 93 -6.38 5.68 -7.05
N ALA A 94 -5.87 6.89 -6.79
CA ALA A 94 -6.01 7.55 -5.50
C ALA A 94 -7.49 7.92 -5.22
N ALA A 95 -8.26 8.35 -6.21
CA ALA A 95 -9.71 8.55 -6.08
C ALA A 95 -10.43 7.24 -5.70
N ALA A 96 -10.07 6.13 -6.36
CA ALA A 96 -10.62 4.83 -6.01
C ALA A 96 -10.24 4.36 -4.59
N ALA A 97 -9.04 4.69 -4.12
CA ALA A 97 -8.63 4.45 -2.73
C ALA A 97 -9.49 5.25 -1.75
N LEU A 98 -9.72 6.54 -2.04
CA LEU A 98 -10.55 7.40 -1.20
C LEU A 98 -11.97 6.84 -1.07
N ASP A 99 -12.58 6.44 -2.18
CA ASP A 99 -13.92 5.84 -2.19
C ASP A 99 -13.97 4.51 -1.43
N SER A 100 -12.97 3.66 -1.61
CA SER A 100 -12.88 2.34 -0.96
C SER A 100 -12.63 2.48 0.54
N ALA A 101 -11.80 3.44 0.95
CA ALA A 101 -11.56 3.76 2.36
C ALA A 101 -12.81 4.31 3.03
N ALA A 102 -13.53 5.24 2.39
CA ALA A 102 -14.80 5.74 2.90
C ALA A 102 -15.88 4.65 2.99
N ALA A 103 -15.93 3.74 2.02
CA ALA A 103 -16.83 2.59 2.06
C ALA A 103 -16.46 1.62 3.19
N THR A 104 -15.16 1.36 3.38
CA THR A 104 -14.64 0.55 4.49
C THR A 104 -15.05 1.13 5.84
N ALA A 105 -14.87 2.45 6.03
CA ALA A 105 -15.25 3.13 7.27
C ALA A 105 -16.76 3.03 7.55
N ARG A 106 -17.61 3.13 6.51
CA ARG A 106 -19.06 2.96 6.66
C ARG A 106 -19.48 1.52 6.95
N ALA A 107 -18.75 0.54 6.40
CA ALA A 107 -19.01 -0.87 6.58
C ALA A 107 -18.44 -1.44 7.89
N ALA A 108 -17.45 -0.75 8.48
CA ALA A 108 -16.90 -1.06 9.78
C ALA A 108 -17.97 -0.86 10.88
N ASN A 109 -18.01 -1.79 11.83
CA ASN A 109 -18.91 -1.75 12.99
C ASN A 109 -18.16 -1.49 14.30
N ASP A 110 -16.84 -1.29 14.21
CA ASP A 110 -15.95 -1.03 15.33
C ASP A 110 -15.10 0.22 15.07
N VAL A 111 -14.70 0.86 16.16
CA VAL A 111 -13.96 2.14 16.14
C VAL A 111 -12.57 2.02 15.51
N THR A 112 -11.96 0.84 15.59
CA THR A 112 -10.63 0.53 15.07
C THR A 112 -10.62 0.53 13.54
N GLY A 113 -11.53 -0.24 12.93
CA GLY A 113 -11.68 -0.33 11.50
C GLY A 113 -12.05 1.03 10.89
N ILE A 114 -12.89 1.82 11.58
CA ILE A 114 -13.22 3.19 11.16
C ILE A 114 -11.97 4.07 11.15
N ALA A 115 -11.17 4.03 12.22
CA ALA A 115 -9.99 4.88 12.34
C ALA A 115 -8.92 4.52 11.30
N ALA A 116 -8.62 3.23 11.13
CA ALA A 116 -7.68 2.76 10.10
C ALA A 116 -8.14 3.12 8.68
N ALA A 117 -9.44 2.97 8.38
CA ALA A 117 -10.01 3.36 7.10
C ALA A 117 -9.94 4.88 6.87
N ASN A 118 -10.12 5.70 7.90
CA ASN A 118 -10.00 7.16 7.79
C ASN A 118 -8.56 7.58 7.47
N VAL A 119 -7.55 6.99 8.11
CA VAL A 119 -6.14 7.25 7.78
C VAL A 119 -5.88 6.89 6.31
N ALA A 120 -6.43 5.77 5.84
CA ALA A 120 -6.30 5.38 4.45
C ALA A 120 -7.02 6.35 3.48
N ALA A 121 -8.17 6.90 3.87
CA ALA A 121 -8.86 7.92 3.08
C ALA A 121 -8.00 9.19 2.93
N ILE A 122 -7.30 9.60 3.98
CA ILE A 122 -6.56 10.86 3.93
C ILE A 122 -5.25 10.71 3.15
N ALA A 123 -4.54 9.57 3.28
CA ALA A 123 -3.39 9.27 2.43
C ALA A 123 -3.77 9.22 0.93
N ALA A 124 -4.94 8.68 0.61
CA ALA A 124 -5.49 8.74 -0.75
C ALA A 124 -5.76 10.19 -1.19
N ALA A 125 -6.40 11.01 -0.35
CA ALA A 125 -6.66 12.41 -0.63
C ALA A 125 -5.37 13.25 -0.81
N ALA A 126 -4.34 13.00 0.01
CA ALA A 126 -3.03 13.64 -0.12
C ALA A 126 -2.41 13.33 -1.49
N THR A 127 -2.53 12.09 -1.93
CA THR A 127 -2.05 11.64 -3.25
C THR A 127 -2.82 12.30 -4.39
N ILE A 128 -4.17 12.34 -4.33
CA ILE A 128 -5.01 13.06 -5.31
C ILE A 128 -4.59 14.53 -5.42
N ASN A 129 -4.43 15.19 -4.27
CA ASN A 129 -4.08 16.61 -4.23
C ASN A 129 -2.68 16.86 -4.80
N ALA A 130 -1.72 15.97 -4.56
CA ALA A 130 -0.38 16.06 -5.16
C ALA A 130 -0.45 15.98 -6.69
N TYR A 131 -1.17 15.01 -7.25
CA TYR A 131 -1.38 14.88 -8.70
C TYR A 131 -2.14 16.07 -9.30
N ASN A 132 -3.14 16.62 -8.59
CA ASN A 132 -3.87 17.80 -9.04
C ASN A 132 -3.06 19.10 -8.96
N GLY A 133 -1.81 19.06 -8.48
CA GLY A 133 -0.99 20.27 -8.34
C GLY A 133 -1.50 21.22 -7.28
N VAL A 134 -2.25 20.72 -6.29
CA VAL A 134 -2.66 21.51 -5.12
C VAL A 134 -1.41 21.90 -4.34
N ASP A 135 -1.37 23.15 -3.86
CA ASP A 135 -0.25 23.66 -3.08
C ASP A 135 0.04 22.80 -1.84
N ALA A 136 1.33 22.58 -1.55
CA ALA A 136 1.81 21.76 -0.44
C ALA A 136 1.21 22.15 0.93
N ALA A 137 0.95 23.45 1.16
CA ALA A 137 0.34 23.93 2.40
C ALA A 137 -1.11 23.44 2.61
N ASN A 138 -1.87 23.24 1.52
CA ASN A 138 -3.22 22.69 1.58
C ASN A 138 -3.18 21.17 1.80
N ILE A 139 -2.25 20.47 1.14
CA ILE A 139 -2.03 19.03 1.35
C ILE A 139 -1.64 18.77 2.82
N ALA A 140 -0.64 19.49 3.32
CA ALA A 140 -0.18 19.42 4.71
C ALA A 140 -1.28 19.69 5.75
N SER A 141 -2.31 20.46 5.40
CA SER A 141 -3.43 20.73 6.30
C SER A 141 -4.31 19.51 6.54
N GLY A 142 -4.53 18.70 5.51
CA GLY A 142 -5.20 17.41 5.67
C GLY A 142 -4.29 16.47 6.45
N THR A 143 -3.04 16.33 5.99
CA THR A 143 -2.10 15.33 6.51
C THR A 143 -1.68 15.50 7.97
N ALA A 144 -1.60 16.73 8.49
CA ALA A 144 -1.27 16.94 9.90
C ALA A 144 -2.36 16.45 10.86
N ALA A 145 -3.63 16.52 10.46
CA ALA A 145 -4.74 15.95 11.24
C ALA A 145 -4.68 14.41 11.27
N ASP A 146 -4.02 13.81 10.27
CA ASP A 146 -3.88 12.35 10.14
C ASP A 146 -2.87 11.79 11.12
N ALA A 147 -1.76 12.50 11.34
CA ALA A 147 -0.74 12.11 12.29
C ALA A 147 -1.38 11.86 13.67
N GLU A 148 -2.26 12.76 14.12
CA GLU A 148 -3.02 12.62 15.36
C GLU A 148 -4.05 11.47 15.27
N THR A 149 -4.69 11.32 14.11
CA THR A 149 -5.67 10.24 13.85
C THR A 149 -5.01 8.85 13.82
N ILE A 150 -3.76 8.72 13.42
CA ILE A 150 -2.96 7.48 13.40
C ILE A 150 -2.66 7.03 14.82
N THR A 151 -2.17 7.96 15.65
CA THR A 151 -1.93 7.69 17.06
C THR A 151 -3.24 7.29 17.74
N ALA A 152 -4.35 7.99 17.44
CA ALA A 152 -5.67 7.62 17.94
C ALA A 152 -6.14 6.24 17.42
N ALA A 153 -5.96 5.95 16.12
CA ALA A 153 -6.36 4.69 15.50
C ALA A 153 -5.62 3.51 16.12
N ALA A 154 -4.30 3.63 16.29
CA ALA A 154 -3.50 2.62 16.95
C ALA A 154 -3.94 2.45 18.41
N ILE A 155 -4.06 3.53 19.18
CA ILE A 155 -4.51 3.49 20.59
C ILE A 155 -5.88 2.80 20.72
N ILE A 156 -6.79 3.01 19.77
CA ILE A 156 -8.12 2.38 19.77
C ILE A 156 -8.06 0.91 19.35
N ALA A 157 -7.13 0.55 18.46
CA ALA A 157 -7.03 -0.78 17.86
C ALA A 157 -6.55 -1.88 18.79
N ALA A 158 -5.69 -1.52 19.72
CA ALA A 158 -5.30 -2.40 20.78
C ALA A 158 -5.94 -1.87 22.06
N ASP A 159 -6.84 -2.64 22.67
CA ASP A 159 -7.23 -2.49 24.09
C ASP A 159 -6.01 -2.54 25.07
N THR A 160 -4.77 -2.63 24.52
CA THR A 160 -3.50 -2.92 25.16
C THR A 160 -2.32 -2.07 24.66
N ILE A 161 -2.51 -1.11 23.75
CA ILE A 161 -1.39 -0.24 23.34
C ILE A 161 -0.91 0.60 24.54
N THR A 162 0.38 0.49 24.82
CA THR A 162 1.05 1.21 25.89
C THR A 162 1.44 2.61 25.41
N ALA A 163 1.73 3.52 26.33
CA ALA A 163 2.31 4.82 25.98
C ALA A 163 3.58 4.67 25.12
N ALA A 164 4.38 3.62 25.36
CA ALA A 164 5.59 3.33 24.60
C ALA A 164 5.31 2.96 23.13
N ASP A 165 4.19 2.31 22.84
CA ASP A 165 3.80 2.01 21.45
C ASP A 165 3.40 3.28 20.70
N ALA A 166 2.67 4.18 21.37
CA ALA A 166 2.30 5.49 20.82
C ALA A 166 3.55 6.36 20.56
N ASP A 167 4.54 6.33 21.45
CA ASP A 167 5.83 6.99 21.27
C ASP A 167 6.58 6.38 20.07
N THR A 168 6.56 5.05 19.92
CA THR A 168 7.21 4.36 18.79
C THR A 168 6.60 4.74 17.44
N ILE A 169 5.27 4.83 17.36
CA ILE A 169 4.55 5.30 16.15
C ILE A 169 4.93 6.74 15.85
N THR A 170 4.91 7.60 16.86
CA THR A 170 5.21 9.03 16.72
C THR A 170 6.66 9.24 16.28
N ALA A 171 7.60 8.51 16.87
CA ALA A 171 9.01 8.53 16.49
C ALA A 171 9.22 8.06 15.05
N ALA A 172 8.55 6.99 14.62
CA ALA A 172 8.65 6.50 13.24
C ALA A 172 8.08 7.51 12.23
N ALA A 173 6.94 8.12 12.51
CA ALA A 173 6.37 9.18 11.67
C ALA A 173 7.27 10.42 11.64
N ARG A 174 7.82 10.84 12.78
CA ARG A 174 8.75 11.96 12.85
C ARG A 174 10.02 11.70 12.05
N ALA A 175 10.56 10.48 12.12
CA ALA A 175 11.73 10.06 11.37
C ALA A 175 11.47 10.05 9.86
N ASP A 176 10.29 9.62 9.38
CA ASP A 176 9.91 9.75 7.97
C ASP A 176 9.93 11.23 7.54
N TYR A 177 9.35 12.14 8.33
CA TYR A 177 9.37 13.57 8.01
C TYR A 177 10.78 14.14 7.92
N VAL A 178 11.65 13.79 8.88
CA VAL A 178 13.06 14.23 8.86
C VAL A 178 13.78 13.66 7.64
N GLY A 179 13.63 12.37 7.36
CA GLY A 179 14.22 11.75 6.18
C GLY A 179 13.75 12.40 4.88
N LEU A 180 12.46 12.71 4.75
CA LEU A 180 11.90 13.43 3.60
C LEU A 180 12.43 14.86 3.47
N LEU A 181 12.73 15.53 4.58
CA LEU A 181 13.28 16.89 4.60
C LEU A 181 14.76 16.90 4.19
N GLU A 182 15.49 15.82 4.49
CA GLU A 182 16.91 15.65 4.15
C GLU A 182 17.14 15.19 2.71
N LEU A 183 16.10 14.72 2.01
CA LEU A 183 16.18 14.35 0.60
C LEU A 183 16.16 15.60 -0.28
N ASP A 184 17.18 15.73 -1.14
CA ASP A 184 17.32 16.84 -2.10
C ASP A 184 16.29 16.80 -3.25
N THR A 185 15.52 15.73 -3.34
CA THR A 185 14.55 15.49 -4.42
C THR A 185 13.19 15.11 -3.88
N GLU A 186 12.15 15.54 -4.59
CA GLU A 186 10.80 15.03 -4.36
C GLU A 186 10.75 13.52 -4.60
N VAL A 187 10.10 12.79 -3.68
CA VAL A 187 9.97 11.34 -3.76
C VAL A 187 8.52 10.92 -3.86
N THR A 188 8.31 9.80 -4.53
CA THR A 188 7.00 9.25 -4.84
C THR A 188 6.85 7.79 -4.35
N ASP A 189 7.96 7.10 -4.10
CA ASP A 189 8.00 5.73 -3.58
C ASP A 189 7.89 5.72 -2.05
N ALA A 190 6.79 5.15 -1.54
CA ALA A 190 6.52 5.02 -0.11
C ALA A 190 6.93 3.65 0.47
N SER A 191 7.39 2.73 -0.38
CA SER A 191 7.68 1.34 -0.01
C SER A 191 8.83 1.21 0.97
N GLU A 192 8.95 0.05 1.61
CA GLU A 192 10.08 -0.28 2.50
C GLU A 192 11.42 -0.41 1.75
N PHE A 193 11.38 -0.44 0.41
CA PHE A 193 12.54 -0.44 -0.48
C PHE A 193 12.83 0.94 -1.08
N GLY A 194 11.97 1.92 -0.80
CA GLY A 194 12.10 3.28 -1.28
C GLY A 194 13.15 4.10 -0.52
N PRO A 195 13.25 5.42 -0.81
CA PRO A 195 14.29 6.30 -0.27
C PRO A 195 14.32 6.43 1.26
N LEU A 196 13.20 6.16 1.92
CA LEU A 196 13.08 6.19 3.39
C LEU A 196 13.41 4.84 4.05
N GLY A 197 13.59 3.78 3.27
CA GLY A 197 13.85 2.43 3.76
C GLY A 197 12.69 1.86 4.59
N VAL A 198 13.06 1.05 5.58
CA VAL A 198 12.15 0.29 6.45
C VAL A 198 11.04 1.18 7.05
N LEU A 199 9.83 0.61 7.19
CA LEU A 199 8.66 1.37 7.66
C LEU A 199 8.81 1.87 9.11
N TRP A 200 9.53 1.11 9.93
CA TRP A 200 9.81 1.45 11.32
C TRP A 200 11.27 1.84 11.44
N HIS A 201 11.55 3.07 11.87
CA HIS A 201 12.89 3.60 12.09
C HIS A 201 13.45 3.08 13.43
N GLY A 202 13.49 1.77 13.58
CA GLY A 202 13.70 1.03 14.81
C GLY A 202 12.92 -0.28 14.80
N SER A 203 12.72 -0.87 15.98
CA SER A 203 11.87 -2.06 16.10
C SER A 203 10.40 -1.69 15.95
N PRO A 204 9.61 -2.41 15.14
CA PRO A 204 8.16 -2.28 15.17
C PRO A 204 7.62 -2.66 16.55
N PRO A 205 6.50 -2.06 16.99
CA PRO A 205 5.77 -2.52 18.17
C PRO A 205 5.33 -3.99 18.04
N ASP A 206 5.30 -4.72 19.15
CA ASP A 206 4.92 -6.14 19.17
C ASP A 206 3.52 -6.37 18.57
N TRP A 207 2.56 -5.50 18.90
CA TRP A 207 1.20 -5.57 18.34
C TRP A 207 1.22 -5.47 16.81
N TYR A 208 2.11 -4.68 16.22
CA TYR A 208 2.17 -4.51 14.77
C TYR A 208 2.67 -5.80 14.11
N ILE A 209 3.67 -6.45 14.71
CA ILE A 209 4.19 -7.72 14.22
C ILE A 209 3.07 -8.78 14.24
N GLU A 210 2.42 -8.94 15.39
CA GLU A 210 1.35 -9.94 15.57
C GLU A 210 0.17 -9.71 14.61
N VAL A 211 -0.23 -8.45 14.41
CA VAL A 211 -1.37 -8.13 13.55
C VAL A 211 -1.00 -8.16 12.08
N LYS A 212 0.24 -7.80 11.71
CA LYS A 212 0.71 -7.86 10.31
C LYS A 212 0.76 -9.28 9.77
N GLU A 213 1.24 -10.24 10.55
CA GLU A 213 1.24 -11.65 10.16
C GLU A 213 -0.18 -12.15 9.88
N ARG A 214 -1.12 -11.86 10.79
CA ARG A 214 -2.55 -12.20 10.60
C ARG A 214 -3.18 -11.46 9.43
N TYR A 215 -2.77 -10.20 9.20
CA TYR A 215 -3.30 -9.40 8.11
C TYR A 215 -3.05 -10.06 6.75
N GLU A 216 -1.82 -10.54 6.51
CA GLU A 216 -1.45 -11.19 5.25
C GLU A 216 -2.24 -12.49 5.01
N GLU A 217 -2.51 -13.27 6.06
CA GLU A 217 -3.32 -14.48 5.98
C GLU A 217 -4.81 -14.15 5.71
N ILE A 218 -5.38 -13.23 6.50
CA ILE A 218 -6.80 -12.86 6.42
C ILE A 218 -7.13 -12.17 5.09
N ILE A 219 -6.24 -11.29 4.59
CA ILE A 219 -6.50 -10.61 3.32
C ILE A 219 -6.50 -11.59 2.15
N ALA A 220 -5.63 -12.60 2.17
CA ALA A 220 -5.62 -13.66 1.16
C ALA A 220 -6.87 -14.54 1.22
N GLU A 221 -7.35 -14.86 2.43
CA GLU A 221 -8.64 -15.56 2.61
C GLU A 221 -9.80 -14.73 2.05
N TRP A 222 -9.87 -13.43 2.38
CA TRP A 222 -10.93 -12.55 1.90
C TRP A 222 -10.88 -12.33 0.40
N GLU A 223 -9.71 -12.27 -0.22
CA GLU A 223 -9.54 -12.23 -1.68
C GLU A 223 -10.19 -13.45 -2.35
N LEU A 224 -9.98 -14.66 -1.81
CA LEU A 224 -10.61 -15.88 -2.31
C LEU A 224 -12.13 -15.88 -2.10
N GLU A 225 -12.60 -15.51 -0.91
CA GLU A 225 -14.04 -15.44 -0.61
C GLU A 225 -14.78 -14.46 -1.53
N VAL A 226 -14.20 -13.27 -1.73
CA VAL A 226 -14.78 -12.22 -2.58
C VAL A 226 -14.81 -12.66 -4.04
N GLY A 227 -13.72 -13.29 -4.53
CA GLY A 227 -13.66 -13.82 -5.89
C GLY A 227 -14.63 -14.97 -6.15
N GLN A 228 -14.84 -15.87 -5.18
CA GLN A 228 -15.82 -16.96 -5.31
C GLN A 228 -17.27 -16.46 -5.26
N GLY A 229 -17.55 -15.37 -4.54
CA GLY A 229 -18.89 -14.77 -4.46
C GLY A 229 -19.40 -14.16 -5.78
N GLU A 230 -18.50 -13.78 -6.68
CA GLU A 230 -18.82 -13.18 -7.98
C GLU A 230 -18.96 -14.21 -9.12
N SER A 231 -18.60 -15.47 -8.86
CA SER A 231 -18.68 -16.58 -9.82
C SER A 231 -20.05 -17.30 -9.89
N LYS A 232 -21.12 -16.76 -9.29
CA LYS A 232 -22.46 -17.35 -9.41
C LYS A 232 -23.25 -16.72 -10.57
N GLU A 233 -23.52 -17.59 -11.55
CA GLU A 233 -24.44 -17.42 -12.68
C GLU A 233 -23.98 -16.53 -13.84
N GLY A 234 -22.97 -17.01 -14.56
CA GLY A 234 -22.67 -16.59 -15.92
C GLY A 234 -21.86 -17.68 -16.61
N ASN A 235 -22.54 -18.64 -17.25
CA ASN A 235 -21.90 -19.52 -18.23
C ASN A 235 -21.32 -18.61 -19.32
N LEU A 236 -19.99 -18.46 -19.33
CA LEU A 236 -19.07 -18.11 -20.43
C LEU A 236 -17.79 -17.56 -19.78
N SER A 237 -16.87 -18.43 -19.37
CA SER A 237 -15.50 -18.03 -19.03
C SER A 237 -14.57 -18.27 -20.23
N GLY A 238 -13.71 -17.30 -20.53
CA GLY A 238 -12.53 -17.49 -21.35
C GLY A 238 -11.30 -17.58 -20.46
N SER A 239 -10.35 -18.44 -20.79
CA SER A 239 -9.06 -18.56 -20.12
C SER A 239 -7.94 -18.14 -21.08
N ALA A 240 -7.10 -17.19 -20.67
CA ALA A 240 -5.89 -16.86 -21.42
C ALA A 240 -4.71 -17.65 -20.85
N ASN A 241 -4.01 -18.41 -21.70
CA ASN A 241 -2.76 -19.08 -21.32
C ASN A 241 -1.58 -18.23 -21.76
N ILE A 242 -0.69 -17.92 -20.82
CA ILE A 242 0.55 -17.20 -21.09
C ILE A 242 1.72 -18.14 -20.87
N LYS A 243 2.49 -18.40 -21.94
CA LYS A 243 3.74 -19.16 -21.88
C LYS A 243 4.92 -18.20 -22.00
N PHE A 244 5.77 -18.20 -20.99
CA PHE A 244 7.02 -17.45 -21.02
C PHE A 244 8.21 -18.36 -20.69
N SER A 245 9.36 -18.00 -21.27
CA SER A 245 10.66 -18.58 -20.93
C SER A 245 11.56 -17.49 -20.34
N THR A 246 12.31 -17.85 -19.30
CA THR A 246 13.37 -16.98 -18.81
C THR A 246 14.65 -17.36 -19.57
N SER A 247 15.24 -16.40 -20.29
CA SER A 247 16.58 -16.56 -20.85
C SER A 247 17.55 -15.76 -19.98
N GLY A 248 18.25 -16.46 -19.09
CA GLY A 248 19.44 -15.98 -18.42
C GLY A 248 20.55 -16.99 -18.66
N ASP A 249 21.74 -16.52 -19.03
CA ASP A 249 22.92 -17.34 -19.25
C ASP A 249 23.46 -17.81 -17.87
N LEU A 250 22.74 -18.75 -17.26
CA LEU A 250 23.19 -19.54 -16.13
C LEU A 250 23.49 -20.92 -16.68
N SER A 251 24.72 -21.10 -17.11
CA SER A 251 25.26 -22.38 -17.57
C SER A 251 24.89 -23.49 -16.57
N GLY A 252 23.88 -24.30 -16.89
CA GLY A 252 23.50 -25.47 -16.12
C GLY A 252 22.14 -25.47 -15.41
N ILE A 253 21.29 -24.45 -15.56
CA ILE A 253 19.90 -24.50 -15.06
C ILE A 253 18.95 -24.72 -16.23
N GLU A 254 18.17 -25.82 -16.19
CA GLU A 254 17.14 -26.11 -17.20
C GLU A 254 16.18 -24.92 -17.35
N GLN A 255 15.82 -24.59 -18.60
CA GLN A 255 14.77 -23.62 -18.89
C GLN A 255 13.45 -24.09 -18.26
N SER A 256 13.10 -23.55 -17.10
CA SER A 256 11.78 -23.75 -16.50
C SER A 256 10.76 -22.97 -17.31
N ARG A 257 9.90 -23.67 -18.06
CA ARG A 257 8.68 -23.09 -18.64
C ARG A 257 7.62 -22.99 -17.55
N TYR A 258 7.09 -21.80 -17.35
CA TYR A 258 5.94 -21.57 -16.49
C TYR A 258 4.73 -21.23 -17.35
N GLU A 259 3.59 -21.84 -17.01
CA GLU A 259 2.30 -21.55 -17.63
C GLU A 259 1.47 -20.79 -16.59
N ILE A 260 1.07 -19.56 -16.93
CA ILE A 260 0.15 -18.77 -16.11
C ILE A 260 -1.17 -18.68 -16.85
N THR A 261 -2.22 -19.20 -16.21
CA THR A 261 -3.60 -19.06 -16.69
C THR A 261 -4.23 -17.85 -16.03
N ILE A 262 -4.63 -16.86 -16.85
CA ILE A 262 -5.39 -15.70 -16.39
C ILE A 262 -6.86 -15.95 -16.68
N GLN A 263 -7.68 -15.83 -15.64
CA GLN A 263 -9.13 -15.86 -15.77
C GLN A 263 -9.62 -14.53 -16.32
N VAL A 264 -10.30 -14.54 -17.46
CA VAL A 264 -10.91 -13.35 -18.04
C VAL A 264 -12.30 -13.16 -17.41
N PRO A 265 -12.60 -11.99 -16.81
CA PRO A 265 -13.92 -11.69 -16.28
C PRO A 265 -15.03 -11.86 -17.32
N VAL A 266 -16.17 -12.41 -16.87
CA VAL A 266 -17.33 -12.62 -17.73
C VAL A 266 -17.84 -11.28 -18.26
N GLY A 267 -17.91 -11.14 -19.58
CA GLY A 267 -18.38 -9.92 -20.26
C GLY A 267 -17.29 -8.92 -20.61
N GLU A 268 -16.02 -9.22 -20.30
CA GLU A 268 -14.88 -8.49 -20.84
C GLU A 268 -14.61 -8.95 -22.27
N ASP A 269 -14.50 -8.00 -23.21
CA ASP A 269 -14.16 -8.32 -24.60
C ASP A 269 -12.69 -8.75 -24.72
N ASP A 270 -12.39 -9.53 -25.76
CA ASP A 270 -11.05 -10.08 -26.00
C ASP A 270 -9.95 -8.99 -26.06
N GLU A 271 -10.25 -7.80 -26.58
CA GLU A 271 -9.27 -6.71 -26.68
C GLU A 271 -8.91 -6.17 -25.29
N THR A 272 -9.92 -5.98 -24.44
CA THR A 272 -9.73 -5.58 -23.04
C THR A 272 -9.00 -6.66 -22.24
N ALA A 273 -9.35 -7.93 -22.44
CA ALA A 273 -8.69 -9.07 -21.81
C ALA A 273 -7.20 -9.17 -22.19
N ILE A 274 -6.87 -9.04 -23.49
CA ILE A 274 -5.48 -9.00 -23.98
C ILE A 274 -4.72 -7.83 -23.36
N LYS A 275 -5.35 -6.66 -23.29
CA LYS A 275 -4.71 -5.46 -22.73
C LYS A 275 -4.38 -5.66 -21.24
N ASN A 276 -5.27 -6.28 -20.48
CA ASN A 276 -5.06 -6.55 -19.05
C ASN A 276 -4.02 -7.66 -18.84
N ALA A 277 -4.07 -8.74 -19.62
CA ALA A 277 -3.04 -9.78 -19.64
C ALA A 277 -1.65 -9.19 -19.96
N THR A 278 -1.56 -8.32 -20.97
CA THR A 278 -0.32 -7.65 -21.36
C THR A 278 0.23 -6.80 -20.22
N LYS A 279 -0.61 -6.01 -19.54
CA LYS A 279 -0.20 -5.21 -18.37
C LYS A 279 0.37 -6.09 -17.26
N LEU A 280 -0.29 -7.20 -16.95
CA LEU A 280 0.18 -8.12 -15.91
C LEU A 280 1.55 -8.70 -16.26
N VAL A 281 1.76 -9.09 -17.51
CA VAL A 281 3.06 -9.64 -17.91
C VAL A 281 4.15 -8.58 -17.90
N THR A 282 3.86 -7.34 -18.32
CA THR A 282 4.80 -6.22 -18.18
C THR A 282 5.19 -6.01 -16.72
N TYR A 283 4.22 -6.06 -15.80
CA TYR A 283 4.49 -5.94 -14.37
C TYR A 283 5.39 -7.07 -13.84
N ILE A 284 5.16 -8.31 -14.27
CA ILE A 284 6.02 -9.46 -13.91
C ILE A 284 7.44 -9.28 -14.48
N ASP A 285 7.57 -8.80 -15.72
CA ASP A 285 8.87 -8.50 -16.34
C ASP A 285 9.65 -7.43 -15.56
N GLU A 286 8.99 -6.34 -15.18
CA GLU A 286 9.58 -5.27 -14.36
C GLU A 286 10.01 -5.78 -12.98
N LEU A 287 9.18 -6.56 -12.31
CA LEU A 287 9.53 -7.19 -11.03
C LEU A 287 10.73 -8.14 -11.16
N HIS A 288 10.78 -8.94 -12.24
CA HIS A 288 11.90 -9.84 -12.49
C HIS A 288 13.20 -9.07 -12.69
N LYS A 289 13.17 -7.99 -13.48
CA LYS A 289 14.31 -7.08 -13.68
C LYS A 289 14.76 -6.40 -12.39
N ALA A 290 13.81 -5.91 -11.58
CA ALA A 290 14.11 -5.29 -10.30
C ALA A 290 14.80 -6.24 -9.31
N LYS A 291 14.52 -7.55 -9.40
CA LYS A 291 15.19 -8.60 -8.61
C LYS A 291 16.53 -9.08 -9.21
N GLY A 292 17.07 -8.38 -10.20
CA GLY A 292 18.35 -8.71 -10.86
C GLY A 292 18.22 -9.78 -11.96
N GLY A 293 17.01 -10.14 -12.35
CA GLY A 293 16.73 -11.02 -13.49
C GLY A 293 16.87 -10.30 -14.84
N SER A 294 16.97 -11.05 -15.93
CA SER A 294 17.09 -10.52 -17.30
C SER A 294 15.76 -10.07 -17.93
N GLY A 295 14.67 -10.11 -17.17
CA GLY A 295 13.31 -9.92 -17.68
C GLY A 295 12.61 -11.22 -18.09
N VAL A 296 11.35 -11.11 -18.46
CA VAL A 296 10.46 -12.20 -18.88
C VAL A 296 10.21 -12.06 -20.37
N LYS A 297 10.48 -13.13 -21.12
CA LYS A 297 10.17 -13.18 -22.55
C LYS A 297 8.87 -13.93 -22.75
N ILE A 298 7.88 -13.25 -23.31
CA ILE A 298 6.62 -13.89 -23.74
C ILE A 298 6.89 -14.63 -25.05
N ASP A 299 6.75 -15.95 -25.03
CA ASP A 299 6.88 -16.75 -26.25
C ASP A 299 5.54 -16.88 -26.97
N LEU A 300 4.42 -16.95 -26.22
CA LEU A 300 3.08 -17.10 -26.77
C LEU A 300 2.01 -16.62 -25.78
N LEU A 301 1.04 -15.86 -26.28
CA LEU A 301 -0.17 -15.43 -25.58
C LEU A 301 -1.38 -15.91 -26.39
N GLU A 302 -2.15 -16.84 -25.84
CA GLU A 302 -3.35 -17.41 -26.48
C GLU A 302 -4.56 -17.26 -25.56
N ILE A 303 -5.70 -16.84 -26.12
CA ILE A 303 -6.99 -16.80 -25.43
C ILE A 303 -7.83 -17.97 -25.92
N PHE A 304 -8.36 -18.74 -24.98
CA PHE A 304 -9.25 -19.87 -25.24
C PHE A 304 -10.62 -19.58 -24.63
N GLU A 305 -11.69 -19.88 -25.34
CA GLU A 305 -13.00 -20.06 -24.71
C GLU A 305 -12.96 -21.35 -23.86
N SER A 306 -13.46 -21.33 -22.62
CA SER A 306 -13.30 -22.45 -21.67
C SER A 306 -13.96 -23.78 -22.10
N SER A 307 -14.61 -23.84 -23.26
CA SER A 307 -15.16 -25.07 -23.82
C SER A 307 -14.09 -26.06 -24.33
N ASP A 308 -12.85 -25.61 -24.56
CA ASP A 308 -11.82 -26.43 -25.25
C ASP A 308 -10.71 -27.00 -24.34
N VAL A 309 -10.83 -26.90 -23.01
CA VAL A 309 -9.93 -27.65 -22.10
C VAL A 309 -10.37 -29.12 -22.10
N LEU A 310 -9.91 -29.86 -23.10
CA LEU A 310 -9.96 -31.32 -23.14
C LEU A 310 -9.29 -31.86 -21.88
N VAL A 311 -10.11 -32.26 -20.91
CA VAL A 311 -9.70 -33.13 -19.82
C VAL A 311 -9.00 -34.33 -20.47
N PRO A 312 -7.72 -34.63 -20.15
CA PRO A 312 -7.06 -35.79 -20.70
C PRO A 312 -7.87 -37.02 -20.28
N SER A 313 -8.46 -37.70 -21.26
CA SER A 313 -9.17 -38.94 -21.04
C SER A 313 -8.21 -39.91 -20.36
N SER A 314 -8.60 -40.35 -19.15
CA SER A 314 -7.89 -41.43 -18.47
C SER A 314 -7.77 -42.61 -19.43
N PRO A 315 -6.60 -43.27 -19.49
CA PRO A 315 -6.47 -44.46 -20.31
C PRO A 315 -7.35 -45.55 -19.70
N GLU A 316 -8.45 -45.86 -20.39
CA GLU A 316 -9.19 -47.09 -20.15
C GLU A 316 -8.29 -48.28 -20.45
N GLY A 317 -7.89 -48.99 -19.40
CA GLY A 317 -7.82 -50.45 -19.34
C GLY A 317 -6.78 -51.18 -20.20
N SER A 318 -5.79 -51.75 -19.51
CA SER A 318 -5.35 -53.14 -19.71
C SER A 318 -4.91 -53.71 -18.37
#